data_AF-A0A173W6L6-F1
#
_entry.id   AF-A0A173W6L6-F1
#
_cell.length_a   1.000
_cell.length_b   1.000
_cell.length_c   1.000
_cell.angle_alpha   90.00
_cell.angle_beta   90.00
_cell.angle_gamma   90.00
#
_symmetry.space_group_name_H-M   'P 1'
#
loop_
_entity.id
_entity.type
_entity.pdbx_description
1 polymer ?
#
loop_
_entity_poly.entity_id
_entity_poly.type
_entity_poly.pdbx_seq_one_letter_code
_entity_poly.pdbx_strand_id
1 'polypeptide(L)' 'MGVPITYLFKHCPEQFEIVGMCENMDLYGLKTRVYTSDECRNRYFELFGKKGTYDLNAAGVVNGTKVYQRLLIRRVTKE' A
#
# COMPACT_ATOMS: atom_id res chain seq x y z
N MET A 1 -6.16 -10.14 9.79
CA MET A 1 -5.72 -11.51 9.46
C MET A 1 -5.31 -11.54 8.00
N GLY A 2 -4.06 -11.89 7.68
CA GLY A 2 -3.59 -12.02 6.30
C GLY A 2 -3.94 -13.38 5.71
N VAL A 3 -4.22 -13.45 4.42
CA VAL A 3 -4.40 -14.72 3.68
C VAL A 3 -3.02 -15.18 3.20
N PRO A 4 -2.60 -16.44 3.48
CA PRO A 4 -1.35 -16.96 2.95
C PRO A 4 -1.32 -16.87 1.42
N ILE A 5 -0.22 -16.41 0.84
CA ILE A 5 -0.10 -16.28 -0.62
C ILE A 5 -0.31 -17.62 -1.34
N THR A 6 0.09 -18.72 -0.69
CA THR A 6 -0.11 -20.10 -1.16
C THR A 6 -1.58 -20.47 -1.32
N TYR A 7 -2.48 -19.89 -0.52
CA TYR A 7 -3.92 -20.09 -0.64
C TYR A 7 -4.45 -19.50 -1.95
N LEU A 8 -4.02 -18.29 -2.32
CA LEU A 8 -4.41 -17.65 -3.58
C LEU A 8 -3.94 -18.46 -4.79
N PHE A 9 -2.69 -18.94 -4.77
CA PHE A 9 -2.14 -19.79 -5.83
C PHE A 9 -2.85 -21.14 -5.94
N LYS A 10 -3.28 -21.73 -4.83
CA LYS A 10 -3.97 -23.02 -4.85
C LYS A 10 -5.38 -22.95 -5.46
N HIS A 11 -6.09 -21.85 -5.20
CA HIS A 11 -7.53 -21.78 -5.51
C HIS A 11 -7.86 -20.92 -6.74
N CYS A 12 -7.07 -19.89 -7.05
CA CYS A 12 -7.36 -18.96 -8.15
C CYS A 12 -6.09 -18.54 -8.93
N PRO A 13 -5.20 -19.47 -9.33
CA PRO A 13 -3.91 -19.11 -9.93
C PRO A 13 -4.03 -18.31 -11.23
N GLU A 14 -5.10 -18.54 -12.01
CA GLU A 14 -5.32 -17.85 -13.29
C GLU A 14 -6.10 -16.54 -13.17
N GLN A 15 -6.59 -16.19 -11.99
CA GLN A 15 -7.49 -15.04 -11.82
C GLN A 15 -6.73 -13.71 -11.68
N PHE A 16 -5.50 -13.76 -11.16
CA PHE A 16 -4.70 -12.59 -10.87
C PHE A 16 -3.21 -12.82 -11.07
N GLU A 17 -2.51 -11.75 -11.38
CA GLU A 17 -1.05 -11.66 -11.32
C GLU A 17 -0.63 -10.71 -10.19
N ILE A 18 0.50 -11.00 -9.56
CA ILE A 18 1.12 -10.11 -8.57
C ILE A 18 1.97 -9.11 -9.34
N VAL A 19 1.66 -7.82 -9.17
CA VAL A 19 2.34 -6.73 -9.89
C VAL A 19 3.33 -5.95 -9.03
N GLY A 20 3.29 -6.14 -7.70
CA GLY A 20 4.22 -5.49 -6.79
C GLY A 20 3.72 -5.48 -5.35
N MET A 21 4.26 -4.57 -4.54
CA MET A 21 3.84 -4.34 -3.16
C MET A 21 4.02 -2.87 -2.76
N CYS A 22 3.37 -2.46 -1.67
CA CYS A 22 3.42 -1.07 -1.21
C CYS A 22 4.76 -0.70 -0.54
N GLU A 23 5.77 -0.27 -1.27
CA GLU A 23 7.07 0.11 -0.70
C GLU A 23 7.25 1.63 -0.55
N ASN A 24 8.29 2.03 0.19
CA ASN A 24 8.75 3.42 0.29
C ASN A 24 9.05 4.03 -1.09
N MET A 25 9.86 3.31 -1.87
CA MET A 25 10.28 3.67 -3.22
C MET A 25 9.25 3.19 -4.24
N ASP A 26 9.18 3.86 -5.38
CA ASP A 26 8.31 3.45 -6.49
C ASP A 26 8.99 2.41 -7.39
N LEU A 27 9.32 1.24 -6.81
CA LEU A 27 10.04 0.17 -7.53
C LEU A 27 9.21 -0.47 -8.65
N TYR A 28 7.89 -0.37 -8.58
CA TYR A 28 6.96 -1.02 -9.51
C TYR A 28 6.26 -0.03 -10.45
N GLY A 29 6.49 1.28 -10.30
CA GLY A 29 5.79 2.32 -11.08
C GLY A 29 4.29 2.39 -10.80
N LEU A 30 3.86 1.94 -9.61
CA LEU A 30 2.45 1.82 -9.22
C LEU A 30 2.06 2.83 -8.13
N LYS A 31 2.98 3.70 -7.72
CA LYS A 31 2.71 4.70 -6.70
C LYS A 31 1.80 5.80 -7.26
N THR A 32 0.58 5.87 -6.74
CA THR A 32 -0.43 6.83 -7.21
C THR A 32 -0.27 8.22 -6.61
N ARG A 33 0.47 8.35 -5.50
CA ARG A 33 0.72 9.61 -4.81
C ARG A 33 2.01 9.54 -3.99
N VAL A 34 2.77 10.63 -4.02
CA VAL A 34 3.89 10.87 -3.12
C VAL A 34 3.49 12.00 -2.17
N TYR A 35 3.56 11.74 -0.86
CA TYR A 35 3.27 12.74 0.15
C TYR A 35 4.51 13.58 0.45
N THR A 36 4.31 14.87 0.61
CA THR A 36 5.34 15.83 1.02
C THR A 36 5.62 15.73 2.52
N SER A 37 6.78 16.25 2.94
CA SER A 37 7.16 16.31 4.36
C SER A 37 6.19 17.13 5.22
N ASP A 38 5.57 18.17 4.66
CA ASP A 38 4.52 18.94 5.35
C ASP A 38 3.26 18.11 5.56
N GLU A 39 2.80 17.38 4.54
CA GLU A 39 1.65 16.50 4.67
C GLU A 39 1.87 15.41 5.73
N CYS A 40 3.05 14.79 5.76
CA CYS A 40 3.40 13.78 6.76
C CYS A 40 3.40 14.35 8.20
N ARG A 41 3.85 15.59 8.40
CA ARG A 41 3.81 16.27 9.70
C ARG A 41 2.40 16.68 10.10
N ASN A 42 1.63 17.24 9.16
CA ASN A 42 0.24 17.64 9.39
C ASN A 42 -0.62 16.43 9.76
N ARG A 43 -0.46 15.29 9.07
CA ARG A 43 -1.18 14.06 9.44
C ARG A 43 -0.80 13.52 10.82
N TYR A 44 0.47 13.60 11.20
CA TYR A 44 0.87 13.23 12.56
C TYR A 44 0.18 14.11 13.60
N PHE A 45 0.13 15.42 13.36
CA PHE A 45 -0.55 16.36 14.26
C PHE A 45 -2.06 16.10 14.32
N GLU A 46 -2.73 15.86 13.19
CA GLU A 46 -4.16 15.52 13.13
C GLU A 46 -4.48 14.22 13.91
N LEU A 47 -3.62 13.21 13.82
CA LEU A 47 -3.83 11.92 14.48
C LEU A 47 -3.51 11.93 15.98
N PHE A 48 -2.48 12.67 16.39
CA PHE A 48 -1.88 12.56 17.74
C PHE A 48 -1.85 13.86 18.54
N GLY A 49 -2.24 15.00 17.97
CA GLY A 49 -2.30 16.30 18.63
C GLY A 49 -0.95 16.89 19.06
N LYS A 50 0.17 16.36 18.56
CA LYS A 50 1.53 16.78 18.93
C LYS A 50 2.46 16.81 17.73
N LYS A 51 3.60 17.48 17.86
CA LYS A 51 4.61 17.53 16.79
C LYS A 51 5.26 16.16 16.60
N GLY A 52 5.38 15.75 15.35
CA GLY A 52 6.05 14.53 14.92
C GLY A 52 5.87 14.32 13.42
N THR A 53 6.33 13.19 12.92
CA THR A 53 6.25 12.83 11.50
C THR A 53 5.58 11.48 11.35
N TYR A 54 4.56 11.42 10.50
CA TYR A 54 3.93 10.18 10.09
C TYR A 54 4.29 9.92 8.64
N ASP A 55 5.28 9.06 8.40
CA ASP A 55 5.75 8.78 7.04
C ASP A 55 4.70 7.98 6.24
N LEU A 56 3.86 8.71 5.52
CA LEU A 56 2.79 8.19 4.67
C LEU A 56 3.31 7.51 3.40
N ASN A 57 4.58 7.73 3.04
CA ASN A 57 5.17 7.11 1.85
C ASN A 57 5.64 5.68 2.09
N ALA A 58 5.77 5.27 3.36
CA ALA A 58 6.29 3.96 3.75
C ALA A 58 5.30 2.80 3.72
N ALA A 59 4.05 3.04 3.35
CA ALA A 59 3.06 1.99 3.15
C ALA A 59 1.91 2.51 2.27
N GLY A 60 0.96 1.64 1.94
CA GLY A 60 -0.30 2.08 1.38
C GLY A 60 -1.08 2.96 2.36
N VAL A 61 -1.79 3.96 1.85
CA VAL A 61 -2.62 4.88 2.65
C VAL A 61 -4.07 4.75 2.19
N VAL A 62 -4.97 4.49 3.14
CA VAL A 62 -6.42 4.45 2.92
C VAL A 62 -7.07 5.42 3.91
N ASN A 63 -7.88 6.35 3.42
CA ASN A 63 -8.54 7.38 4.24
C ASN A 63 -7.56 8.12 5.18
N GLY A 64 -6.38 8.49 4.67
CA GLY A 64 -5.35 9.19 5.45
C GLY A 64 -4.61 8.33 6.48
N THR A 65 -4.91 7.03 6.56
CA THR A 65 -4.29 6.11 7.53
C THR A 65 -3.41 5.10 6.81
N LYS A 66 -2.18 4.90 7.28
CA LYS A 66 -1.32 3.83 6.79
C LYS A 66 -1.94 2.48 7.09
N VAL A 67 -1.75 1.57 6.16
CA VAL A 67 -2.19 0.19 6.29
C VAL A 67 -0.98 -0.73 6.40
N TYR A 68 -1.23 -1.99 6.79
CA TYR A 68 -0.21 -3.03 6.66
C TYR A 68 0.27 -3.15 5.22
N GLN A 69 1.50 -3.63 5.05
CA GLN A 69 2.07 -3.97 3.75
C GLN A 69 1.09 -4.82 2.95
N ARG A 70 0.86 -4.46 1.68
CA ARG A 70 -0.05 -5.18 0.78
C ARG A 70 0.67 -5.58 -0.50
N LEU A 71 0.35 -6.77 -0.98
CA LEU A 71 0.59 -7.16 -2.36
C LEU A 71 -0.42 -6.45 -3.26
N LEU A 72 0.07 -5.96 -4.39
CA LEU A 72 -0.74 -5.40 -5.45
C LEU A 72 -1.01 -6.52 -6.45
N ILE A 73 -2.29 -6.72 -6.78
CA ILE A 73 -2.73 -7.74 -7.73
C ILE A 73 -3.48 -7.08 -8.87
N ARG A 74 -3.30 -7.61 -10.08
CA ARG A 74 -4.07 -7.22 -11.27
C ARG A 74 -4.88 -8.43 -11.72
N ARG A 75 -6.15 -8.20 -12.07
CA ARG A 75 -7.00 -9.24 -12.64
C ARG A 75 -6.50 -9.62 -14.03
N VAL A 76 -6.36 -10.92 -14.28
CA VAL A 76 -6.09 -11.43 -15.62
C VAL A 76 -7.41 -11.43 -16.39
N THR A 77 -7.51 -10.62 -17.45
CA THR A 77 -8.58 -10.72 -18.43
C THR A 77 -8.17 -11.72 -19.50
N LYS A 78 -8.93 -12.82 -19.66
CA LYS A 78 -8.82 -13.68 -20.84
C LYS A 78 -9.61 -13.00 -21.96
N GLU A 79 -8.92 -12.67 -23.05
CA GLU A 79 -9.55 -12.28 -24.32
C GLU A 79 -10.34 -13.45 -24.94
#